data_AF-A0A7X1NUZ8-F1
#
_entry.id   AF-A0A7X1NUZ8-F1
#
_cell.length_a   1.000
_cell.length_b   1.000
_cell.length_c   1.000
_cell.angle_alpha   90.00
_cell.angle_beta   90.00
_cell.angle_gamma   90.00
#
_symmetry.space_group_name_H-M   'P 1'
#
loop_
_entity.id
_entity.type
_entity.pdbx_description
1 polymer ?
#
loop_
_entity_poly.entity_id
_entity_poly.type
_entity_poly.pdbx_seq_one_letter_code
_entity_poly.pdbx_strand_id
1 'polypeptide(L)'
;MTTSPLTEQTPTPTEAPRLSDALLPHSPETLSPLDISHQTFGRRTFGYDRGAVRGFLDRVAGRVEALLHERQALRERLGSLERELEERRQSEDEIRRAVVAAERIGHDLRENAARQCELMLSQAQTECDALRQAAETRSAELEAAHEVRVAELEVSYRDRMAELERQHHDLTLERDRAHAERTTYLDRAYSERHADLSARLSAVRTEYAQFVSQYRALMQSFSELSARHLPAADDSLPATAPVTVIHETATVDAEDSRPGEGNRPPLVEQNFA
;
A
#
# COMPACT_ATOMS: atom_id res chain seq x y z
N MET A 1 16.99 61.20 -42.52
CA MET A 1 15.71 60.95 -43.22
C MET A 1 14.62 61.09 -42.17
N THR A 2 14.01 62.27 -42.05
CA THR A 2 12.64 62.54 -42.57
C THR A 2 11.68 61.51 -41.97
N THR A 3 10.90 61.76 -40.93
CA THR A 3 9.94 62.86 -40.71
C THR A 3 9.48 62.85 -39.24
N SER A 4 9.49 64.00 -38.58
CA SER A 4 8.44 64.35 -37.60
C SER A 4 7.45 65.29 -38.31
N PRO A 5 6.31 65.71 -37.75
CA PRO A 5 5.61 65.25 -36.54
C PRO A 5 4.10 65.00 -36.78
N LEU A 6 3.37 64.40 -35.84
CA LEU A 6 1.96 64.77 -35.63
C LEU A 6 1.56 64.49 -34.18
N THR A 7 1.73 65.52 -33.36
CA THR A 7 1.07 65.65 -32.07
C THR A 7 -0.42 65.79 -32.35
N GLU A 8 -1.22 64.77 -32.04
CA GLU A 8 -2.68 64.87 -32.04
C GLU A 8 -3.10 65.78 -30.89
N GLN A 9 -3.28 67.03 -31.30
CA GLN A 9 -3.98 68.09 -30.62
C GLN A 9 -5.41 67.61 -30.31
N THR A 10 -5.81 67.77 -29.05
CA THR A 10 -7.19 67.64 -28.55
C THR A 10 -8.20 68.28 -29.51
N PRO A 11 -9.43 67.76 -29.56
CA PRO A 11 -10.57 68.65 -29.47
C PRO A 11 -11.16 68.48 -28.07
N THR A 12 -10.87 69.47 -27.23
CA THR A 12 -11.83 70.00 -26.26
C THR A 12 -13.25 69.83 -26.78
N PRO A 13 -14.24 69.43 -25.95
CA PRO A 13 -15.62 69.41 -26.41
C PRO A 13 -15.92 70.79 -26.95
N THR A 14 -16.18 70.85 -28.25
CA THR A 14 -16.65 71.99 -28.98
C THR A 14 -17.69 72.68 -28.13
N GLU A 15 -17.29 73.77 -27.48
CA GLU A 15 -18.17 74.84 -27.06
C GLU A 15 -18.87 75.25 -28.35
N ALA A 16 -20.00 74.59 -28.62
CA ALA A 16 -20.94 75.08 -29.59
C ALA A 16 -21.18 76.53 -29.18
N PRO A 17 -20.90 77.52 -30.04
CA PRO A 17 -21.20 78.90 -29.70
C PRO A 17 -22.68 78.90 -29.35
N ARG A 18 -23.02 79.32 -28.13
CA ARG A 18 -24.41 79.54 -27.74
C ARG A 18 -24.95 80.59 -28.69
N LEU A 19 -25.50 80.13 -29.82
CA LEU A 19 -26.06 80.92 -30.92
C LEU A 19 -27.42 81.53 -30.52
N SER A 20 -27.51 82.01 -29.27
CA SER A 20 -28.69 82.69 -28.76
C SER A 20 -28.36 83.96 -27.97
N ASP A 21 -27.08 84.30 -27.76
CA ASP A 21 -26.69 85.55 -27.09
C ASP A 21 -25.72 86.42 -27.91
N ALA A 22 -25.44 86.02 -29.16
CA ALA A 22 -24.72 86.86 -30.11
C ALA A 22 -25.64 87.95 -30.66
N LEU A 23 -25.65 89.07 -29.94
CA LEU A 23 -25.53 90.40 -30.53
C LEU A 23 -26.68 90.81 -31.47
N LEU A 24 -27.91 90.88 -30.94
CA LEU A 24 -28.71 92.05 -31.25
C LEU A 24 -28.25 93.15 -30.28
N PRO A 25 -27.71 94.28 -30.75
CA PRO A 25 -27.47 95.42 -29.87
C PRO A 25 -28.80 95.71 -29.18
N HIS A 26 -28.81 95.68 -27.85
CA HIS A 26 -29.91 96.20 -27.06
C HIS A 26 -30.03 97.68 -27.39
N SER A 27 -30.83 98.03 -28.40
CA SER A 27 -31.42 99.35 -28.45
C SER A 27 -32.10 99.55 -27.08
N PRO A 28 -31.77 100.59 -26.31
CA PRO A 28 -32.37 100.85 -25.00
C PRO A 28 -33.80 101.41 -25.16
N GLU A 29 -34.59 100.81 -26.03
CA GLU A 29 -36.00 101.10 -26.22
C GLU A 29 -36.79 99.77 -26.16
N THR A 30 -36.57 98.99 -25.10
CA THR A 30 -37.59 98.03 -24.68
C THR A 30 -38.73 98.84 -24.09
N LEU A 31 -39.65 99.29 -24.94
CA LEU A 31 -40.86 99.97 -24.52
C LEU A 31 -41.59 99.06 -23.52
N SER A 32 -41.69 99.52 -22.26
CA SER A 32 -42.52 98.83 -21.27
C SER A 32 -43.98 98.88 -21.75
N PRO A 33 -44.83 97.88 -21.46
CA PRO A 33 -46.26 97.98 -21.71
C PRO A 33 -46.87 99.30 -21.20
N LEU A 34 -46.32 99.80 -20.09
CA LEU A 34 -46.62 101.12 -19.51
C LEU A 34 -46.14 102.31 -20.35
N ASP A 35 -45.00 102.20 -21.02
CA ASP A 35 -44.48 103.25 -21.90
C ASP A 35 -45.30 103.33 -23.20
N ILE A 36 -45.78 102.18 -23.70
CA ILE A 36 -46.63 102.08 -24.90
C ILE A 36 -48.02 102.70 -24.64
N SER A 37 -48.62 102.46 -23.46
CA SER A 37 -49.94 103.00 -23.11
C SER A 37 -49.91 104.51 -22.83
N HIS A 38 -48.81 105.02 -22.28
CA HIS A 38 -48.62 106.44 -21.94
C HIS A 38 -47.99 107.28 -23.06
N GLN A 39 -47.66 106.67 -24.20
CA GLN A 39 -47.07 107.37 -25.35
C GLN A 39 -48.02 108.45 -25.89
N THR A 40 -47.51 109.68 -26.04
CA THR A 40 -48.27 110.81 -26.61
C THR A 40 -47.74 111.17 -28.00
N PHE A 41 -48.66 111.49 -28.92
CA PHE A 41 -48.33 111.88 -30.29
C PHE A 41 -48.66 113.36 -30.55
N GLY A 42 -47.79 114.06 -31.29
CA GLY A 42 -47.98 115.45 -31.69
C GLY A 42 -49.22 115.67 -32.59
N ARG A 43 -49.81 116.86 -32.53
CA ARG A 43 -51.08 117.19 -33.20
C ARG A 43 -50.80 117.77 -34.61
N ARG A 44 -51.30 117.11 -35.66
CA ARG A 44 -51.22 117.57 -37.06
C ARG A 44 -52.62 117.62 -37.69
N THR A 45 -52.83 118.52 -38.66
CA THR A 45 -54.16 118.87 -39.21
C THR A 45 -54.83 117.78 -40.04
N PHE A 46 -54.09 116.76 -40.48
CA PHE A 46 -54.62 115.54 -41.11
C PHE A 46 -53.99 114.32 -40.44
N GLY A 47 -54.62 113.83 -39.36
CA GLY A 47 -54.07 112.76 -38.52
C GLY A 47 -55.07 111.65 -38.23
N TYR A 48 -54.55 110.53 -37.73
CA TYR A 48 -55.36 109.39 -37.28
C TYR A 48 -56.26 109.76 -36.10
N ASP A 49 -57.40 109.09 -35.99
CA ASP A 49 -58.30 109.25 -34.85
C ASP A 49 -57.60 108.84 -33.54
N ARG A 50 -57.61 109.76 -32.57
CA ARG A 50 -56.98 109.60 -31.27
C ARG A 50 -57.63 108.48 -30.46
N GLY A 51 -58.94 108.28 -30.58
CA GLY A 51 -59.66 107.20 -29.90
C GLY A 51 -59.22 105.83 -30.42
N ALA A 52 -59.21 105.66 -31.74
CA ALA A 52 -58.75 104.45 -32.39
C ALA A 52 -57.26 104.14 -32.13
N VAL A 53 -56.37 105.15 -32.15
CA VAL A 53 -54.93 104.98 -31.87
C VAL A 53 -54.69 104.61 -30.41
N ARG A 54 -55.36 105.25 -29.45
CA ARG A 54 -55.25 104.90 -28.02
C ARG A 54 -55.70 103.45 -27.79
N GLY A 55 -56.84 103.05 -28.33
CA GLY A 55 -57.33 101.67 -28.21
C GLY A 55 -56.43 100.64 -28.92
N PHE A 56 -55.68 101.03 -29.96
CA PHE A 56 -54.66 100.18 -30.56
C PHE A 56 -53.42 100.06 -29.66
N LEU A 57 -52.94 101.17 -29.09
CA LEU A 57 -51.81 101.17 -28.14
C LEU A 57 -52.10 100.32 -26.89
N ASP A 58 -53.31 100.38 -26.33
CA ASP A 58 -53.69 99.55 -25.18
C ASP A 58 -53.69 98.05 -25.52
N ARG A 59 -54.15 97.67 -26.73
CA ARG A 59 -54.08 96.28 -27.21
C ARG A 59 -52.65 95.82 -27.46
N VAL A 60 -51.80 96.69 -28.00
CA VAL A 60 -50.37 96.40 -28.23
C VAL A 60 -49.66 96.26 -26.88
N ALA A 61 -49.89 97.16 -25.93
CA ALA A 61 -49.36 97.10 -24.58
C ALA A 61 -49.72 95.77 -23.89
N GLY A 62 -51.01 95.38 -23.90
CA GLY A 62 -51.44 94.10 -23.33
C GLY A 62 -50.84 92.88 -24.03
N ARG A 63 -50.62 92.94 -25.36
CA ARG A 63 -49.95 91.85 -26.09
C ARG A 63 -48.46 91.77 -25.76
N VAL A 64 -47.78 92.91 -25.60
CA VAL A 64 -46.37 92.97 -25.21
C VAL A 64 -46.19 92.48 -23.78
N GLU A 65 -47.08 92.84 -22.86
CA GLU A 65 -47.08 92.32 -21.49
C GLU A 65 -47.25 90.80 -21.44
N ALA A 66 -48.22 90.26 -22.20
CA ALA A 66 -48.41 88.82 -22.32
C ALA A 66 -47.16 88.11 -22.89
N LEU A 67 -46.52 88.69 -23.92
CA LEU A 67 -45.29 88.15 -24.49
C LEU A 67 -44.11 88.20 -23.52
N LEU A 68 -44.00 89.24 -22.68
CA LEU A 68 -42.96 89.34 -21.66
C LEU A 68 -43.15 88.29 -20.56
N HIS A 69 -44.38 88.08 -20.11
CA HIS A 69 -44.71 87.02 -19.16
C HIS A 69 -44.44 85.62 -19.74
N GLU A 70 -44.85 85.36 -20.97
CA GLU A 70 -44.58 84.10 -21.66
C GLU A 70 -43.05 83.88 -21.83
N ARG A 71 -42.32 84.91 -22.25
CA ARG A 71 -40.85 84.90 -22.35
C ARG A 71 -40.19 84.58 -21.01
N GLN A 72 -40.69 85.14 -19.91
CA GLN A 72 -40.16 84.89 -18.57
C GLN A 72 -40.46 83.45 -18.11
N ALA A 73 -41.70 82.98 -18.26
CA ALA A 73 -42.10 81.62 -17.94
C ALA A 73 -41.32 80.57 -18.77
N LEU A 74 -41.08 80.83 -20.05
CA LEU A 74 -40.26 79.99 -20.91
C LEU A 74 -38.79 79.96 -20.47
N ARG A 75 -38.23 81.08 -20.03
CA ARG A 75 -36.86 81.11 -19.48
C ARG A 75 -36.74 80.34 -18.19
N GLU A 76 -37.69 80.48 -17.28
CA GLU A 76 -37.71 79.74 -16.03
C GLU A 76 -37.79 78.23 -16.30
N ARG A 77 -38.63 77.82 -17.25
CA ARG A 77 -38.77 76.43 -17.69
C ARG A 77 -37.51 75.89 -18.38
N LEU A 78 -36.84 76.70 -19.20
CA LEU A 78 -35.55 76.35 -19.78
C LEU A 78 -34.50 76.15 -18.67
N GLY A 79 -34.41 77.09 -17.72
CA GLY A 79 -33.48 76.97 -16.61
C GLY A 79 -33.76 75.75 -15.71
N SER A 80 -35.01 75.37 -15.49
CA SER A 80 -35.33 74.13 -14.77
C SER A 80 -34.94 72.88 -15.56
N LEU A 81 -35.23 72.84 -16.86
CA LEU A 81 -34.88 71.72 -17.73
C LEU A 81 -33.37 71.56 -17.87
N GLU A 82 -32.62 72.65 -17.96
CA GLU A 82 -31.15 72.64 -18.00
C GLU A 82 -30.56 72.06 -16.72
N ARG A 83 -31.11 72.40 -15.54
CA ARG A 83 -30.69 71.80 -14.26
C ARG A 83 -31.00 70.31 -14.20
N GLU A 84 -32.21 69.90 -14.58
CA GLU A 84 -32.58 68.48 -14.60
C GLU A 84 -31.69 67.69 -15.58
N LEU A 85 -31.35 68.27 -16.74
CA LEU A 85 -30.42 67.65 -17.69
C LEU A 85 -29.03 67.48 -17.09
N GLU A 86 -28.53 68.49 -16.37
CA GLU A 86 -27.22 68.43 -15.73
C GLU A 86 -27.17 67.39 -14.61
N GLU A 87 -28.20 67.33 -13.75
CA GLU A 87 -28.34 66.29 -12.73
C GLU A 87 -28.40 64.88 -13.35
N ARG A 88 -29.18 64.71 -14.43
CA ARG A 88 -29.25 63.44 -15.18
C ARG A 88 -27.88 63.05 -15.74
N ARG A 89 -27.16 63.97 -16.39
CA ARG A 89 -25.81 63.72 -16.93
C ARG A 89 -24.83 63.31 -15.84
N GLN A 90 -24.83 64.01 -14.70
CA GLN A 90 -23.98 63.66 -13.57
C GLN A 90 -24.28 62.25 -13.05
N SER A 91 -25.56 61.90 -12.92
CA SER A 91 -25.96 60.55 -12.53
C SER A 91 -25.56 59.48 -13.56
N GLU A 92 -25.65 59.77 -14.86
CA GLU A 92 -25.20 58.87 -15.92
C GLU A 92 -23.68 58.67 -15.86
N ASP A 93 -22.91 59.72 -15.60
CA ASP A 93 -21.45 59.64 -15.42
C ASP A 93 -21.05 58.84 -14.17
N GLU A 94 -21.81 58.97 -13.07
CA GLU A 94 -21.64 58.12 -11.88
C GLU A 94 -21.93 56.65 -12.17
N ILE A 95 -23.03 56.35 -12.86
CA ILE A 95 -23.38 54.98 -13.27
C ILE A 95 -22.29 54.43 -14.18
N ARG A 96 -21.82 55.21 -15.15
CA ARG A 96 -20.74 54.79 -16.07
C ARG A 96 -19.45 54.48 -15.32
N ARG A 97 -19.08 55.33 -14.35
CA ARG A 97 -17.93 55.07 -13.47
C ARG A 97 -18.12 53.81 -12.63
N ALA A 98 -19.31 53.61 -12.08
CA ALA A 98 -19.63 52.41 -11.29
C ALA A 98 -19.55 51.13 -12.14
N VAL A 99 -20.03 51.14 -13.38
CA VAL A 99 -19.93 50.00 -14.30
C VAL A 99 -18.49 49.68 -14.63
N VAL A 100 -17.68 50.68 -14.99
CA VAL A 100 -16.24 50.47 -15.28
C VAL A 100 -15.51 49.94 -14.04
N ALA A 101 -15.83 50.45 -12.85
CA ALA A 101 -15.27 49.95 -11.60
C ALA A 101 -15.68 48.48 -11.35
N ALA A 102 -16.95 48.13 -11.58
CA ALA A 102 -17.45 46.77 -11.43
C ALA A 102 -16.79 45.80 -12.43
N GLU A 103 -16.58 46.22 -13.68
CA GLU A 103 -15.86 45.43 -14.69
C GLU A 103 -14.40 45.19 -14.26
N ARG A 104 -13.72 46.23 -13.77
CA ARG A 104 -12.35 46.11 -13.26
C ARG A 104 -12.26 45.17 -12.06
N ILE A 105 -13.15 45.31 -11.08
CA ILE A 105 -13.21 44.41 -9.92
C ILE A 105 -13.49 42.97 -10.38
N GLY A 106 -14.38 42.78 -11.36
CA GLY A 106 -14.66 41.47 -11.94
C GLY A 106 -13.44 40.85 -12.63
N HIS A 107 -12.65 41.65 -13.35
CA HIS A 107 -11.39 41.20 -13.93
C HIS A 107 -10.37 40.83 -12.84
N ASP A 108 -10.13 41.73 -11.88
CA ASP A 108 -9.17 41.52 -10.80
C ASP A 108 -9.52 40.26 -9.98
N LEU A 109 -10.82 40.03 -9.74
CA LEU A 109 -11.30 38.83 -9.05
C LEU A 109 -11.03 37.56 -9.86
N ARG A 110 -11.26 37.56 -11.17
CA ARG A 110 -10.97 36.41 -12.03
C ARG A 110 -9.47 36.11 -12.08
N GLU A 111 -8.63 37.13 -12.19
CA GLU A 111 -7.18 36.96 -12.21
C GLU A 111 -6.64 36.45 -10.87
N ASN A 112 -7.16 36.99 -9.75
CA ASN A 112 -6.82 36.50 -8.42
C ASN A 112 -7.27 35.05 -8.21
N ALA A 113 -8.49 34.70 -8.62
CA ALA A 113 -8.98 33.33 -8.53
C ALA A 113 -8.14 32.37 -9.37
N ALA A 114 -7.76 32.76 -10.59
CA ALA A 114 -6.86 31.97 -11.44
C ALA A 114 -5.51 31.72 -10.77
N ARG A 115 -4.87 32.78 -10.24
CA ARG A 115 -3.61 32.66 -9.49
C ARG A 115 -3.73 31.77 -8.25
N GLN A 116 -4.83 31.88 -7.51
CA GLN A 116 -5.06 31.03 -6.33
C GLN A 116 -5.26 29.57 -6.73
N CYS A 117 -6.01 29.29 -7.80
CA CYS A 117 -6.17 27.94 -8.33
C CYS A 117 -4.83 27.35 -8.76
N GLU A 118 -4.00 28.10 -9.49
CA GLU A 118 -2.65 27.65 -9.88
C GLU A 118 -1.77 27.38 -8.66
N LEU A 119 -1.81 28.26 -7.66
CA LEU A 119 -1.07 28.06 -6.41
C LEU A 119 -1.54 26.79 -5.69
N MET A 120 -2.85 26.60 -5.54
CA MET A 120 -3.42 25.40 -4.91
C MET A 120 -3.04 24.13 -5.67
N LEU A 121 -3.07 24.15 -7.00
CA LEU A 121 -2.64 23.02 -7.82
C LEU A 121 -1.15 22.73 -7.63
N SER A 122 -0.31 23.76 -7.61
CA SER A 122 1.13 23.59 -7.38
C SER A 122 1.41 23.02 -5.99
N GLN A 123 0.71 23.49 -4.96
CA GLN A 123 0.82 22.99 -3.59
C GLN A 123 0.38 21.53 -3.51
N ALA A 124 -0.78 21.20 -4.07
CA ALA A 124 -1.28 19.83 -4.11
C ALA A 124 -0.31 18.88 -4.84
N GLN A 125 0.30 19.33 -5.95
CA GLN A 125 1.33 18.55 -6.65
C GLN A 125 2.56 18.31 -5.77
N THR A 126 3.09 19.36 -5.12
CA THR A 126 4.25 19.21 -4.23
C THR A 126 3.96 18.29 -3.04
N GLU A 127 2.75 18.35 -2.48
CA GLU A 127 2.32 17.47 -1.39
C GLU A 127 2.17 16.02 -1.88
N CYS A 128 1.57 15.80 -3.05
CA CYS A 128 1.46 14.48 -3.66
C CYS A 128 2.83 13.86 -3.94
N ASP A 129 3.78 14.64 -4.47
CA ASP A 129 5.13 14.17 -4.77
C ASP A 129 5.90 13.87 -3.47
N ALA A 130 5.77 14.71 -2.45
CA ALA A 130 6.36 14.44 -1.13
C ALA A 130 5.78 13.17 -0.49
N LEU A 131 4.47 12.95 -0.57
CA LEU A 131 3.81 11.74 -0.09
C LEU A 131 4.26 10.51 -0.87
N ARG A 132 4.39 10.60 -2.20
CA ARG A 132 4.89 9.50 -3.02
C ARG A 132 6.32 9.14 -2.64
N GLN A 133 7.20 10.13 -2.53
CA GLN A 133 8.58 9.92 -2.12
C GLN A 133 8.65 9.27 -0.73
N ALA A 134 7.86 9.74 0.24
CA ALA A 134 7.81 9.15 1.58
C ALA A 134 7.28 7.69 1.56
N ALA A 135 6.32 7.38 0.69
CA ALA A 135 5.83 6.02 0.51
C ALA A 135 6.89 5.11 -0.14
N GLU A 136 7.60 5.60 -1.16
CA GLU A 136 8.70 4.88 -1.82
C GLU A 136 9.85 4.61 -0.86
N THR A 137 10.29 5.60 -0.07
CA THR A 137 11.33 5.40 0.95
C THR A 137 10.89 4.38 1.99
N ARG A 138 9.63 4.46 2.44
CA ARG A 138 9.10 3.49 3.41
C ARG A 138 8.98 2.08 2.83
N SER A 139 8.61 1.94 1.56
CA SER A 139 8.59 0.63 0.87
C SER A 139 10.00 0.05 0.81
N ALA A 140 10.97 0.86 0.37
CA ALA A 140 12.37 0.45 0.28
C ALA A 140 12.95 0.05 1.64
N GLU A 141 12.63 0.79 2.71
CA GLU A 141 13.03 0.43 4.09
C GLU A 141 12.41 -0.90 4.54
N LEU A 142 11.13 -1.12 4.25
CA LEU A 142 10.44 -2.36 4.59
C LEU A 142 10.97 -3.55 3.79
N GLU A 143 11.24 -3.37 2.50
CA GLU A 143 11.86 -4.38 1.63
C GLU A 143 13.26 -4.73 2.13
N ALA A 144 14.11 -3.75 2.41
CA ALA A 144 15.44 -3.99 2.97
C ALA A 144 15.39 -4.72 4.32
N ALA A 145 14.49 -4.32 5.22
CA ALA A 145 14.29 -5.00 6.50
C ALA A 145 13.79 -6.44 6.31
N HIS A 146 12.92 -6.67 5.33
CA HIS A 146 12.42 -8.00 4.98
C HIS A 146 13.55 -8.89 4.43
N GLU A 147 14.37 -8.38 3.51
CA GLU A 147 15.50 -9.10 2.94
C GLU A 147 16.51 -9.51 4.02
N VAL A 148 16.85 -8.60 4.93
CA VAL A 148 17.73 -8.91 6.07
C VAL A 148 17.12 -10.02 6.93
N ARG A 149 15.83 -9.94 7.25
CA ARG A 149 15.16 -10.94 8.08
C ARG A 149 15.06 -12.30 7.40
N VAL A 150 14.84 -12.34 6.08
CA VAL A 150 14.85 -13.57 5.29
C VAL A 150 16.26 -14.17 5.29
N ALA A 151 17.30 -13.36 5.09
CA ALA A 151 18.69 -13.83 5.12
C ALA A 151 19.07 -14.40 6.50
N GLU A 152 18.68 -13.74 7.60
CA GLU A 152 18.87 -14.24 8.96
C GLU A 152 18.15 -15.59 9.18
N LEU A 153 16.91 -15.69 8.70
CA LEU A 153 16.16 -16.93 8.77
C LEU A 153 16.85 -18.04 7.98
N GLU A 154 17.28 -17.78 6.74
CA GLU A 154 18.00 -18.75 5.92
C GLU A 154 19.25 -19.29 6.60
N VAL A 155 20.05 -18.41 7.21
CA VAL A 155 21.24 -18.82 7.97
C VAL A 155 20.84 -19.71 9.14
N SER A 156 19.84 -19.30 9.94
CA SER A 156 19.37 -20.10 11.07
C SER A 156 18.82 -21.46 10.66
N TYR A 157 18.14 -21.54 9.51
CA TYR A 157 17.64 -22.79 8.94
C TYR A 157 18.80 -23.68 8.49
N ARG A 158 19.78 -23.14 7.78
CA ARG A 158 20.97 -23.90 7.35
C ARG A 158 21.74 -24.45 8.54
N ASP A 159 21.94 -23.66 9.58
CA ASP A 159 22.62 -24.09 10.81
C ASP A 159 21.84 -25.21 11.50
N ARG A 160 20.52 -25.07 11.60
CA ARG A 160 19.67 -26.11 12.22
C ARG A 160 19.67 -27.40 11.41
N MET A 161 19.65 -27.31 10.08
CA MET A 161 19.74 -28.48 9.21
C MET A 161 21.09 -29.19 9.34
N ALA A 162 22.20 -28.45 9.30
CA ALA A 162 23.53 -29.01 9.48
C ALA A 162 23.69 -29.71 10.83
N GLU A 163 23.11 -29.13 11.89
CA GLU A 163 23.11 -29.75 13.22
C GLU A 163 22.30 -31.06 13.25
N LEU A 164 21.11 -31.08 12.65
CA LEU A 164 20.30 -32.30 12.57
C LEU A 164 21.00 -33.41 11.75
N GLU A 165 21.67 -33.05 10.67
CA GLU A 165 22.46 -33.98 9.86
C GLU A 165 23.62 -34.60 10.65
N ARG A 166 24.35 -33.78 11.42
CA ARG A 166 25.40 -34.27 12.32
C ARG A 166 24.85 -35.22 13.37
N GLN A 167 23.78 -34.84 14.04
CA GLN A 167 23.12 -35.68 15.05
C GLN A 167 22.69 -37.03 14.47
N HIS A 168 22.10 -37.02 13.27
CA HIS A 168 21.73 -38.26 12.58
C HIS A 168 22.96 -39.12 12.23
N HIS A 169 24.04 -38.49 11.77
CA HIS A 169 25.29 -39.19 11.49
C HIS A 169 25.88 -39.83 12.74
N ASP A 170 25.94 -39.08 13.85
CA ASP A 170 26.47 -39.57 15.12
C ASP A 170 25.67 -40.76 15.65
N LEU A 171 24.33 -40.68 15.63
CA LEU A 171 23.46 -41.79 16.01
C LEU A 171 23.67 -43.03 15.12
N THR A 172 23.92 -42.83 13.83
CA THR A 172 24.21 -43.93 12.91
C THR A 172 25.54 -44.60 13.27
N LEU A 173 26.57 -43.81 13.56
CA LEU A 173 27.87 -44.33 13.99
C LEU A 173 27.79 -45.05 15.34
N GLU A 174 27.03 -44.52 16.30
CA GLU A 174 26.80 -45.17 17.60
C GLU A 174 26.10 -46.51 17.43
N ARG A 175 25.05 -46.55 16.60
CA ARG A 175 24.33 -47.79 16.27
C ARG A 175 25.29 -48.82 15.65
N ASP A 176 26.10 -48.40 14.68
CA ASP A 176 27.03 -49.30 13.98
C ASP A 176 28.13 -49.82 14.92
N ARG A 177 28.65 -48.97 15.83
CA ARG A 177 29.59 -49.38 16.89
C ARG A 177 28.96 -50.40 17.83
N ALA A 178 27.74 -50.14 18.32
CA ALA A 178 27.03 -51.07 19.19
C ALA A 178 26.75 -52.42 18.50
N HIS A 179 26.44 -52.40 17.20
CA HIS A 179 26.31 -53.64 16.41
C HIS A 179 27.64 -54.37 16.30
N ALA A 180 28.74 -53.69 15.98
CA ALA A 180 30.07 -54.30 15.88
C ALA A 180 30.51 -54.93 17.22
N GLU A 181 30.35 -54.20 18.33
CA GLU A 181 30.62 -54.71 19.68
C GLU A 181 29.77 -55.94 20.00
N ARG A 182 28.48 -55.92 19.67
CA ARG A 182 27.60 -57.06 19.89
C ARG A 182 27.99 -58.27 19.04
N THR A 183 28.35 -58.07 17.78
CA THR A 183 28.79 -59.18 16.90
C THR A 183 30.07 -59.82 17.43
N THR A 184 31.09 -59.02 17.74
CA THR A 184 32.35 -59.52 18.30
C THR A 184 32.15 -60.24 19.65
N TYR A 185 31.28 -59.72 20.51
CA TYR A 185 30.91 -60.38 21.76
C TYR A 185 30.23 -61.74 21.51
N LEU A 186 29.26 -61.80 20.59
CA LEU A 186 28.55 -63.03 20.27
C LEU A 186 29.48 -64.08 19.66
N ASP A 187 30.35 -63.69 18.73
CA ASP A 187 31.34 -64.57 18.11
C ASP A 187 32.30 -65.14 19.16
N ARG A 188 32.77 -64.30 20.07
CA ARG A 188 33.63 -64.73 21.18
C ARG A 188 32.90 -65.71 22.10
N ALA A 189 31.72 -65.35 22.60
CA ALA A 189 30.95 -66.19 23.51
C ALA A 189 30.56 -67.53 22.86
N TYR A 190 30.22 -67.51 21.57
CA TYR A 190 29.99 -68.72 20.79
C TYR A 190 31.26 -69.56 20.71
N SER A 191 32.39 -68.98 20.29
CA SER A 191 33.66 -69.70 20.15
C SER A 191 34.14 -70.33 21.45
N GLU A 192 34.01 -69.63 22.58
CA GLU A 192 34.36 -70.13 23.92
C GLU A 192 33.48 -71.33 24.29
N ARG A 193 32.14 -71.22 24.15
CA ARG A 193 31.22 -72.34 24.41
C ARG A 193 31.44 -73.52 23.49
N HIS A 194 31.70 -73.27 22.21
CA HIS A 194 31.99 -74.32 21.23
C HIS A 194 33.29 -75.04 21.55
N ALA A 195 34.34 -74.31 21.94
CA ALA A 195 35.60 -74.89 22.38
C ALA A 195 35.42 -75.77 23.63
N ASP A 196 34.68 -75.29 24.63
CA ASP A 196 34.39 -76.03 25.86
C ASP A 196 33.63 -77.34 25.58
N LEU A 197 32.56 -77.28 24.79
CA LEU A 197 31.77 -78.45 24.43
C LEU A 197 32.58 -79.43 23.58
N SER A 198 33.36 -78.93 22.62
CA SER A 198 34.24 -79.75 21.79
C SER A 198 35.32 -80.46 22.62
N ALA A 199 35.92 -79.74 23.59
CA ALA A 199 36.88 -80.32 24.53
C ALA A 199 36.24 -81.42 25.38
N ARG A 200 35.05 -81.19 25.94
CA ARG A 200 34.30 -82.23 26.70
C ARG A 200 33.97 -83.44 25.85
N LEU A 201 33.47 -83.25 24.63
CA LEU A 201 33.19 -84.34 23.69
C LEU A 201 34.46 -85.12 23.34
N SER A 202 35.59 -84.43 23.14
CA SER A 202 36.87 -85.08 22.89
C SER A 202 37.35 -85.90 24.09
N ALA A 203 37.20 -85.38 25.31
CA ALA A 203 37.55 -86.08 26.55
C ALA A 203 36.74 -87.37 26.70
N VAL A 204 35.40 -87.30 26.57
CA VAL A 204 34.52 -88.47 26.63
C VAL A 204 34.87 -89.49 25.54
N ARG A 205 35.17 -89.04 24.31
CA ARG A 205 35.63 -89.94 23.23
C ARG A 205 36.94 -90.63 23.57
N THR A 206 37.90 -89.92 24.19
CA THR A 206 39.17 -90.51 24.61
C THR A 206 38.99 -91.49 25.77
N GLU A 207 38.16 -91.16 26.76
CA GLU A 207 37.81 -92.06 27.86
C GLU A 207 37.12 -93.33 27.35
N TYR A 208 36.18 -93.20 26.41
CA TYR A 208 35.53 -94.33 25.77
C TYR A 208 36.51 -95.20 24.98
N ALA A 209 37.40 -94.59 24.18
CA ALA A 209 38.42 -95.32 23.44
C ALA A 209 39.39 -96.06 24.38
N GLN A 210 39.77 -95.43 25.51
CA GLN A 210 40.57 -96.06 26.56
C GLN A 210 39.82 -97.24 27.18
N PHE A 211 38.55 -97.06 27.57
CA PHE A 211 37.71 -98.13 28.11
C PHE A 211 37.60 -99.32 27.14
N VAL A 212 37.33 -99.08 25.85
CA VAL A 212 37.26 -100.14 24.84
C VAL A 212 38.61 -100.86 24.68
N SER A 213 39.72 -100.12 24.71
CA SER A 213 41.06 -100.73 24.65
C SER A 213 41.38 -101.58 25.89
N GLN A 214 41.03 -101.09 27.08
CA GLN A 214 41.18 -101.80 28.35
C GLN A 214 40.31 -103.05 28.38
N TYR A 215 39.05 -102.95 27.93
CA TYR A 215 38.14 -104.07 27.80
C TYR A 215 38.66 -105.11 26.81
N ARG A 216 39.19 -104.68 25.64
CA ARG A 216 39.82 -105.59 24.67
C ARG A 216 41.03 -106.29 25.29
N ALA A 217 41.89 -105.57 25.99
CA ALA A 217 43.05 -106.15 26.67
C ALA A 217 42.63 -107.14 27.77
N LEU A 218 41.60 -106.83 28.54
CA LEU A 218 41.02 -107.72 29.55
C LEU A 218 40.49 -109.00 28.89
N MET A 219 39.67 -108.88 27.83
CA MET A 219 39.15 -110.03 27.08
C MET A 219 40.26 -110.86 26.44
N GLN A 220 41.31 -110.22 25.93
CA GLN A 220 42.49 -110.91 25.41
C GLN A 220 43.21 -111.69 26.52
N SER A 221 43.38 -111.09 27.71
CA SER A 221 43.98 -111.78 28.86
C SER A 221 43.14 -112.98 29.33
N PHE A 222 41.81 -112.87 29.33
CA PHE A 222 40.91 -114.00 29.59
C PHE A 222 41.02 -115.08 28.50
N SER A 223 41.15 -114.70 27.23
CA SER A 223 41.34 -115.65 26.12
C SER A 223 42.70 -116.39 26.20
N GLU A 224 43.76 -115.70 26.62
CA GLU A 224 45.08 -116.31 26.84
C GLU A 224 45.05 -117.26 28.05
N LEU A 225 44.33 -116.89 29.11
CA LEU A 225 44.13 -117.75 30.29
C LEU A 225 43.28 -118.99 29.95
N SER A 226 42.22 -118.84 29.15
CA SER A 226 41.38 -119.97 28.71
C SER A 226 42.09 -120.87 27.71
N ALA A 227 42.92 -120.32 26.82
CA ALA A 227 43.77 -121.11 25.92
C ALA A 227 44.83 -121.93 26.67
N ARG A 228 45.35 -121.43 27.81
CA ARG A 228 46.22 -122.21 28.72
C ARG A 228 45.48 -123.30 29.48
N HIS A 229 44.15 -123.23 29.55
CA HIS A 229 43.28 -124.16 30.26
C HIS A 229 42.26 -124.85 29.33
N LEU A 230 42.58 -125.02 28.05
CA LEU A 230 41.78 -125.85 27.15
C LEU A 230 42.16 -127.33 27.33
N PRO A 231 41.28 -128.19 27.87
CA PRO A 231 41.54 -129.63 27.89
C PRO A 231 41.52 -130.20 26.46
N ALA A 232 42.27 -131.29 26.26
CA ALA A 232 42.29 -132.03 25.01
C ALA A 232 40.88 -132.42 24.55
N ALA A 233 40.67 -132.45 23.23
CA ALA A 233 39.45 -132.97 22.62
C ALA A 233 39.30 -134.46 22.96
N ASP A 234 38.51 -134.74 24.00
CA ASP A 234 37.65 -135.90 24.20
C ASP A 234 36.99 -135.73 25.58
N ASP A 235 35.82 -135.07 25.60
CA ASP A 235 34.64 -135.49 26.35
C ASP A 235 33.54 -134.42 26.25
N SER A 236 32.44 -134.81 25.61
CA SER A 236 31.20 -134.06 25.45
C SER A 236 30.45 -133.88 26.78
N LEU A 237 29.95 -132.68 27.09
CA LEU A 237 28.82 -132.45 28.02
C LEU A 237 28.16 -131.07 27.71
N PRO A 238 26.88 -130.82 28.11
CA PRO A 238 25.66 -130.99 27.32
C PRO A 238 25.04 -129.65 26.86
N ALA A 239 24.06 -129.74 25.96
CA ALA A 239 23.19 -128.62 25.60
C ALA A 239 22.27 -128.23 26.77
N THR A 240 22.37 -127.01 27.30
CA THR A 240 21.26 -126.14 27.76
C THR A 240 21.75 -124.81 28.37
N ALA A 241 21.62 -123.74 27.58
CA ALA A 241 21.11 -122.36 27.85
C ALA A 241 21.24 -121.68 29.25
N PRO A 242 21.16 -120.32 29.35
CA PRO A 242 20.73 -119.36 28.33
C PRO A 242 21.70 -118.19 28.07
N VAL A 243 21.63 -117.70 26.83
CA VAL A 243 22.13 -116.37 26.44
C VAL A 243 21.14 -115.34 26.95
N THR A 244 21.55 -114.49 27.89
CA THR A 244 20.81 -113.28 28.24
C THR A 244 21.38 -112.13 27.43
N VAL A 245 20.74 -111.79 26.32
CA VAL A 245 20.97 -110.54 25.60
C VAL A 245 20.43 -109.41 26.48
N ILE A 246 21.32 -108.67 27.12
CA ILE A 246 20.94 -107.40 27.77
C ILE A 246 20.90 -106.35 26.66
N HIS A 247 19.69 -106.11 26.15
CA HIS A 247 19.34 -104.86 25.50
C HIS A 247 19.09 -103.85 26.61
N GLU A 248 19.99 -102.88 26.81
CA GLU A 248 19.69 -101.72 27.62
C GLU A 248 19.81 -100.46 26.76
N THR A 249 18.65 -100.08 26.23
CA THR A 249 18.37 -98.77 25.66
C THR A 249 18.39 -97.74 26.78
N ALA A 250 19.53 -97.06 26.98
CA ALA A 250 19.56 -95.83 27.76
C ALA A 250 18.91 -94.73 26.92
N THR A 251 17.63 -94.47 27.17
CA THR A 251 16.91 -93.28 26.76
C THR A 251 17.60 -92.07 27.39
N VAL A 252 18.23 -91.24 26.55
CA VAL A 252 18.65 -89.89 26.94
C VAL A 252 17.39 -89.04 27.00
N ASP A 253 16.97 -88.68 28.21
CA ASP A 253 15.95 -87.66 28.44
C ASP A 253 16.42 -86.37 27.79
N ALA A 254 15.79 -86.05 26.67
CA ALA A 254 15.80 -84.72 26.10
C ALA A 254 14.83 -83.86 26.93
N GLU A 255 15.33 -83.23 27.99
CA GLU A 255 14.72 -81.98 28.47
C GLU A 255 15.01 -80.89 27.43
N ASP A 256 14.22 -80.90 26.36
CA ASP A 256 14.16 -79.80 25.41
C ASP A 256 13.39 -78.65 26.08
N SER A 257 14.17 -77.66 26.49
CA SER A 257 13.72 -76.40 27.05
C SER A 257 12.80 -75.71 26.05
N ARG A 258 11.53 -75.54 26.44
CA ARG A 258 10.60 -74.63 25.77
C ARG A 258 11.27 -73.26 25.59
N PRO A 259 11.33 -72.67 24.39
CA PRO A 259 11.70 -71.28 24.25
C PRO A 259 10.54 -70.44 24.80
N GLY A 260 10.78 -69.87 25.99
CA GLY A 260 9.90 -68.89 26.59
C GLY A 260 9.62 -67.74 25.63
N GLU A 261 8.34 -67.44 25.52
CA GLU A 261 7.76 -66.36 24.75
C GLU A 261 8.46 -65.02 25.00
N GLY A 262 8.45 -64.22 23.93
CA GLY A 262 9.11 -62.93 23.85
C GLY A 262 8.78 -62.01 25.01
N ASN A 263 9.81 -61.67 25.79
CA ASN A 263 9.81 -60.46 26.57
C ASN A 263 10.09 -59.29 25.61
N ARG A 264 9.04 -58.78 24.97
CA ARG A 264 9.04 -57.47 24.31
C ARG A 264 9.29 -56.41 25.39
N PRO A 265 10.30 -55.54 25.27
CA PRO A 265 10.36 -54.35 26.13
C PRO A 265 9.15 -53.44 25.84
N PRO A 266 8.62 -52.72 26.83
CA PRO A 266 7.46 -51.87 26.65
C PRO A 266 7.79 -50.77 25.64
N LEU A 267 6.88 -50.58 24.67
CA LEU A 267 6.86 -49.41 23.82
C LEU A 267 6.73 -48.18 24.72
N VAL A 268 7.80 -47.38 24.78
CA VAL A 268 7.75 -46.03 25.34
C VAL A 268 6.83 -45.22 24.44
N GLU A 269 5.78 -44.65 25.05
CA GLU A 269 4.89 -43.67 24.45
C GLU A 269 5.70 -42.53 23.83
N GLN A 270 5.65 -42.39 22.50
CA GLN A 270 5.94 -41.13 21.84
C GLN A 270 4.71 -40.24 22.00
N ASN A 271 4.78 -39.33 22.97
CA ASN A 271 4.00 -38.10 22.95
C ASN A 271 4.44 -37.29 21.73
N PHE A 272 3.63 -37.32 20.68
CA PHE A 272 3.63 -36.26 19.67
C PHE A 272 2.86 -35.08 20.23
N ALA A 273 3.58 -33.99 20.48
CA ALA A 273 3.08 -32.62 20.48
C ALA A 273 3.78 -31.89 19.33
#